data_AF-A0A7S1ART4-F1
#
_entry.id   AF-A0A7S1ART4-F1
#
_cell.length_a   1.000
_cell.length_b   1.000
_cell.length_c   1.000
_cell.angle_alpha   90.00
_cell.angle_beta   90.00
_cell.angle_gamma   90.00
#
_symmetry.space_group_name_H-M   'P 1'
#
loop_
_entity.id
_entity.type
_entity.pdbx_description
1 polymer ?
#
loop_
_entity_poly.entity_id
_entity_poly.type
_entity_poly.pdbx_seq_one_letter_code
_entity_poly.pdbx_strand_id
1 'polypeptide(L)'
;TGRAPLAGCHMDTWRVPRLVLTLPHLPDIDDSFYPTAGYVCGMQAQTTIPLIKGLEQLAPTWDDLKAFGAAFATTSSAAMFHIAGVTPEASDHTETSGLPECTLTIQDFQAAWRELDSGGESAVQLVSLG
;
A
#
# COMPACT_ATOMS: atom_id res chain seq x y z
N THR A 1 11.32 27.42 17.04
CA THR A 1 11.43 26.04 17.58
C THR A 1 10.51 25.15 16.77
N GLY A 2 11.04 24.46 15.75
CA GLY A 2 10.24 23.59 14.86
C GLY A 2 9.90 22.27 15.56
N ARG A 3 8.92 22.30 16.48
CA ARG A 3 8.41 21.09 17.15
C ARG A 3 7.16 20.62 16.41
N ALA A 4 7.10 19.33 16.09
CA ALA A 4 5.86 18.73 15.60
C ALA A 4 4.80 18.70 16.72
N PRO A 5 3.52 18.92 16.41
CA PRO A 5 2.44 18.78 17.38
C PRO A 5 2.35 17.33 17.88
N LEU A 6 2.10 17.13 19.18
CA LEU A 6 1.84 15.81 19.77
C LEU A 6 0.40 15.38 19.43
N ALA A 7 0.18 15.02 18.17
CA ALA A 7 -1.12 14.63 17.66
C ALA A 7 -1.00 13.61 16.52
N GLY A 8 -2.07 12.87 16.26
CA GLY A 8 -2.10 11.86 15.20
C GLY A 8 -0.98 10.83 15.37
N CYS A 9 -0.40 10.39 14.26
CA CYS A 9 0.62 9.34 14.23
C CYS A 9 1.96 9.72 14.89
N HIS A 10 2.09 10.91 15.49
CA HIS A 10 3.16 11.20 16.44
C HIS A 10 2.97 10.51 17.81
N MET A 11 1.79 9.95 18.07
CA MET A 11 1.53 9.08 19.21
C MET A 11 1.23 7.65 18.74
N ASP A 12 1.78 6.66 19.41
CA ASP A 12 1.66 5.24 19.04
C ASP A 12 0.20 4.78 19.01
N THR A 13 -0.65 5.33 19.89
CA THR A 13 -2.10 5.05 19.94
C THR A 13 -2.82 5.33 18.62
N TRP A 14 -2.31 6.24 17.79
CA TRP A 14 -2.90 6.60 16.49
C TRP A 14 -2.18 5.96 15.30
N ARG A 15 -1.22 5.07 15.55
CA ARG A 15 -0.57 4.25 14.50
C ARG A 15 -1.24 2.90 14.28
N VAL A 16 -2.22 2.56 15.11
CA VAL A 16 -2.89 1.25 15.09
C VAL A 16 -3.70 1.08 13.79
N PRO A 17 -3.58 -0.07 13.10
CA PRO A 17 -4.37 -0.36 11.90
C PRO A 17 -5.85 -0.47 12.25
N ARG A 18 -6.70 -0.01 11.32
CA ARG A 18 -8.17 -0.06 11.47
C ARG A 18 -8.86 -0.74 10.28
N LEU A 19 -8.08 -1.31 9.38
CA LEU A 19 -8.53 -2.02 8.19
C LEU A 19 -7.54 -3.15 7.93
N VAL A 20 -8.02 -4.34 7.57
CA VAL A 20 -7.18 -5.44 7.10
C VAL A 20 -7.37 -5.59 5.60
N LEU A 21 -6.27 -5.57 4.86
CA LEU A 21 -6.24 -5.82 3.42
C LEU A 21 -5.46 -7.10 3.15
N THR A 22 -6.11 -8.09 2.56
CA THR A 22 -5.47 -9.37 2.23
C THR A 22 -5.25 -9.45 0.72
N LEU A 23 -3.99 -9.54 0.30
CA LEU A 23 -3.65 -9.68 -1.12
C LEU A 23 -3.98 -11.09 -1.64
N PRO A 24 -4.37 -11.22 -2.91
CA PRO A 24 -4.52 -12.53 -3.53
C PRO A 24 -3.16 -13.20 -3.69
N HIS A 25 -3.16 -14.53 -3.69
CA HIS A 25 -1.98 -15.28 -4.12
C HIS A 25 -1.83 -15.16 -5.65
N LEU A 26 -0.68 -14.66 -6.10
CA LEU A 26 -0.35 -14.50 -7.52
C LEU A 26 0.94 -15.29 -7.81
N PRO A 27 0.89 -16.30 -8.69
CA PRO A 27 2.11 -16.92 -9.20
C PRO A 27 2.82 -15.96 -10.14
N ASP A 28 4.15 -16.02 -10.18
CA ASP A 28 5.01 -15.32 -11.15
C ASP A 28 4.81 -13.79 -11.20
N ILE A 29 5.01 -13.12 -10.06
CA ILE A 29 5.02 -11.65 -10.00
C ILE A 29 6.36 -11.08 -10.48
N ASP A 30 6.32 -9.89 -11.06
CA ASP A 30 7.49 -9.07 -11.38
C ASP A 30 7.46 -7.73 -10.62
N ASP A 31 8.45 -6.87 -10.84
CA ASP A 31 8.60 -5.59 -10.14
C ASP A 31 7.41 -4.62 -10.35
N SER A 32 6.59 -4.84 -11.39
CA SER A 32 5.38 -4.03 -11.66
C SER A 32 4.22 -4.33 -10.70
N PHE A 33 4.29 -5.46 -9.99
CA PHE A 33 3.30 -5.86 -9.01
C PHE A 33 3.23 -4.90 -7.82
N TYR A 34 4.37 -4.51 -7.25
CA TYR A 34 4.42 -3.70 -6.04
C TYR A 34 3.79 -2.31 -6.17
N PRO A 35 4.06 -1.50 -7.23
CA PRO A 35 3.34 -0.25 -7.42
C PRO A 35 1.84 -0.49 -7.66
N THR A 36 1.45 -1.53 -8.39
CA THR A 36 0.03 -1.87 -8.59
C THR A 36 -0.65 -2.24 -7.27
N ALA A 37 0.00 -3.06 -6.45
CA ALA A 37 -0.47 -3.44 -5.12
C ALA A 37 -0.61 -2.21 -4.22
N GLY A 38 0.38 -1.31 -4.23
CA GLY A 38 0.34 -0.05 -3.49
C GLY A 38 -0.84 0.81 -3.89
N TYR A 39 -1.06 0.97 -5.20
CA TYR A 39 -2.18 1.73 -5.76
C TYR A 39 -3.55 1.17 -5.31
N VAL A 40 -3.77 -0.15 -5.48
CA VAL A 40 -5.02 -0.83 -5.10
C VAL A 40 -5.25 -0.75 -3.60
N CYS A 41 -4.23 -1.02 -2.79
CA CYS A 41 -4.31 -0.91 -1.33
C CYS A 41 -4.64 0.51 -0.90
N GLY A 42 -4.05 1.53 -1.54
CA GLY A 42 -4.30 2.93 -1.21
C GLY A 42 -5.74 3.34 -1.53
N MET A 43 -6.29 2.90 -2.67
CA MET A 43 -7.69 3.12 -3.03
C MET A 43 -8.67 2.57 -1.98
N GLN A 44 -8.37 1.40 -1.41
CA GLN A 44 -9.21 0.79 -0.37
C GLN A 44 -8.96 1.39 1.02
N ALA A 45 -7.72 1.76 1.33
CA ALA A 45 -7.37 2.35 2.61
C ALA A 45 -7.97 3.75 2.80
N GLN A 46 -8.06 4.54 1.71
CA GLN A 46 -8.53 5.93 1.72
C GLN A 46 -7.76 6.78 2.74
N THR A 47 -8.32 7.00 3.93
CA THR A 47 -7.71 7.78 5.04
C THR A 47 -7.31 6.91 6.23
N THR A 48 -7.57 5.60 6.15
CA THR A 48 -7.44 4.64 7.25
C THR A 48 -6.11 3.90 7.14
N ILE A 49 -5.40 3.73 8.26
CA ILE A 49 -4.16 2.94 8.31
C ILE A 49 -4.51 1.45 8.11
N PRO A 50 -4.04 0.80 7.03
CA PRO A 50 -4.29 -0.61 6.81
C PRO A 50 -3.19 -1.49 7.41
N LEU A 51 -3.55 -2.72 7.78
CA LEU A 51 -2.65 -3.84 7.89
C LEU A 51 -2.78 -4.70 6.62
N ILE A 52 -1.71 -4.77 5.85
CA ILE A 52 -1.62 -5.53 4.60
C ILE A 52 -1.05 -6.91 4.89
N LYS A 53 -1.72 -7.95 4.38
CA LYS A 53 -1.35 -9.36 4.48
C LYS A 53 -1.13 -9.96 3.09
N GLY A 54 -0.26 -10.96 2.99
CA GLY A 54 0.09 -11.67 1.76
C GLY A 54 1.40 -11.22 1.12
N LEU A 55 1.88 -10.00 1.40
CA LEU A 55 3.18 -9.51 0.89
C LEU A 55 4.37 -10.20 1.57
N GLU A 56 4.22 -10.61 2.83
CA GLU A 56 5.27 -11.29 3.60
C GLU A 56 5.77 -12.58 2.95
N GLN A 57 4.90 -13.23 2.15
CA GLN A 57 5.21 -14.47 1.46
C GLN A 57 6.13 -14.25 0.24
N LEU A 58 6.22 -13.00 -0.22
CA LEU A 58 6.94 -12.60 -1.43
C LEU A 58 8.34 -12.04 -1.13
N ALA A 59 8.69 -11.87 0.15
CA ALA A 59 9.98 -11.36 0.62
C ALA A 59 10.42 -10.06 -0.11
N PRO A 60 9.62 -8.98 -0.05
CA PRO A 60 9.87 -7.75 -0.80
C PRO A 60 11.21 -7.12 -0.44
N THR A 61 11.92 -6.63 -1.45
CA THR A 61 13.14 -5.84 -1.29
C THR A 61 12.81 -4.41 -0.87
N TRP A 62 13.85 -3.63 -0.53
CA TRP A 62 13.67 -2.21 -0.23
C TRP A 62 13.13 -1.40 -1.40
N ASP A 63 13.48 -1.74 -2.63
CA ASP A 63 13.02 -1.02 -3.81
C ASP A 63 11.56 -1.36 -4.11
N ASP A 64 11.15 -2.61 -3.91
CA ASP A 64 9.75 -3.04 -3.95
C ASP A 64 8.88 -2.28 -2.95
N LEU A 65 9.37 -2.14 -1.71
CA LEU A 65 8.66 -1.40 -0.66
C LEU A 65 8.57 0.10 -0.96
N LYS A 66 9.58 0.69 -1.60
CA LYS A 66 9.51 2.08 -2.07
C LYS A 66 8.49 2.24 -3.18
N ALA A 67 8.47 1.33 -4.17
CA ALA A 67 7.52 1.36 -5.26
C ALA A 67 6.08 1.22 -4.75
N PHE A 68 5.85 0.26 -3.84
CA PHE A 68 4.59 0.11 -3.14
C PHE A 68 4.17 1.39 -2.40
N GLY A 69 5.07 1.92 -1.56
CA GLY A 69 4.76 3.09 -0.72
C GLY A 69 4.48 4.35 -1.55
N ALA A 70 5.20 4.57 -2.64
CA ALA A 70 4.97 5.69 -3.55
C ALA A 70 3.58 5.62 -4.21
N ALA A 71 3.20 4.45 -4.69
CA ALA A 71 1.89 4.25 -5.29
C ALA A 71 0.76 4.35 -4.26
N PHE A 72 0.94 3.78 -3.07
CA PHE A 72 -0.03 3.89 -1.97
C PHE A 72 -0.30 5.35 -1.59
N ALA A 73 0.76 6.17 -1.47
CA ALA A 73 0.64 7.59 -1.14
C ALA A 73 -0.03 8.43 -2.25
N THR A 74 -0.15 7.89 -3.46
CA THR A 74 -0.82 8.57 -4.59
C THR A 74 -2.34 8.47 -4.46
N THR A 75 -2.86 7.34 -3.97
CA THR A 75 -4.30 7.06 -3.89
C THR A 75 -4.87 7.15 -2.47
N SER A 76 -4.02 7.17 -1.45
CA SER A 76 -4.39 7.23 -0.04
C SER A 76 -3.85 8.48 0.65
N SER A 77 -4.65 9.03 1.55
CA SER A 77 -4.25 10.05 2.52
C SER A 77 -3.94 9.46 3.90
N ALA A 78 -3.86 8.12 4.02
CA ALA A 78 -3.44 7.47 5.25
C ALA A 78 -1.97 7.83 5.54
N ALA A 79 -1.69 8.21 6.78
CA ALA A 79 -0.36 8.68 7.17
C ALA A 79 0.71 7.57 7.12
N MET A 80 0.29 6.32 7.19
CA MET A 80 1.15 5.13 7.17
C MET A 80 0.34 3.88 6.81
N PHE A 81 1.06 2.78 6.62
CA PHE A 81 0.53 1.44 6.48
C PHE A 81 1.44 0.44 7.20
N HIS A 82 0.87 -0.73 7.53
CA HIS A 82 1.62 -1.85 8.08
C HIS A 82 1.59 -3.01 7.10
N ILE A 83 2.71 -3.69 6.93
CA ILE A 83 2.79 -4.94 6.18
C ILE A 83 3.16 -6.03 7.19
N ALA A 84 2.28 -7.02 7.36
CA ALA A 84 2.49 -8.14 8.27
C ALA A 84 3.89 -8.74 8.06
N GLY A 85 4.65 -8.99 9.13
CA GLY A 85 5.98 -9.61 9.03
C GLY A 85 7.08 -8.81 8.31
N VAL A 86 6.77 -7.63 7.77
CA VAL A 86 7.73 -6.79 7.02
C VAL A 86 7.96 -5.45 7.71
N THR A 87 6.90 -4.73 8.08
CA THR A 87 7.07 -3.47 8.82
C THR A 87 7.30 -3.76 10.31
N PRO A 88 8.22 -3.05 10.99
CA PRO A 88 8.56 -3.35 12.40
C PRO A 88 7.36 -3.38 13.34
N GLU A 89 6.48 -2.37 13.26
CA GLU A 89 5.29 -2.22 14.12
C GLU A 89 4.18 -3.23 13.79
N ALA A 90 4.24 -3.96 12.67
CA ALA A 90 3.18 -4.91 12.31
C ALA A 90 3.09 -6.09 13.30
N SER A 91 4.20 -6.43 13.97
CA SER A 91 4.24 -7.49 14.98
C SER A 91 3.42 -7.12 16.23
N ASP A 92 3.16 -5.84 16.46
CA ASP A 92 2.37 -5.35 17.58
C ASP A 92 0.85 -5.38 17.29
N HIS A 93 0.47 -5.76 16.06
CA HIS A 93 -0.89 -5.71 15.56
C HIS A 93 -1.45 -7.10 15.19
N THR A 94 -1.10 -8.11 15.98
CA THR A 94 -1.53 -9.50 15.77
C THR A 94 -3.02 -9.73 16.00
N GLU A 95 -3.66 -8.89 16.83
CA GLU A 95 -5.09 -8.97 17.10
C GLU A 95 -5.87 -8.10 16.10
N THR A 96 -6.40 -8.74 15.06
CA THR A 96 -7.20 -8.07 14.02
C THR A 96 -8.70 -8.35 14.14
N SER A 97 -9.12 -9.03 15.22
CA SER A 97 -10.52 -9.40 15.42
C SER A 97 -11.42 -8.18 15.55
N GLY A 98 -12.45 -8.11 14.71
CA GLY A 98 -13.42 -7.01 14.71
C GLY A 98 -13.04 -5.82 13.82
N LEU A 99 -11.86 -5.82 13.19
CA LEU A 99 -11.54 -4.86 12.15
C LEU A 99 -12.27 -5.22 10.84
N PRO A 100 -12.71 -4.22 10.06
CA PRO A 100 -13.12 -4.44 8.68
C PRO A 100 -12.00 -5.15 7.91
N GLU A 101 -12.36 -6.17 7.13
CA GLU A 101 -11.43 -6.94 6.31
C GLU A 101 -11.90 -6.91 4.85
N CYS A 102 -10.95 -6.66 3.95
CA CYS A 102 -11.16 -6.69 2.52
C CYS A 102 -10.12 -7.63 1.89
N THR A 103 -10.60 -8.66 1.19
CA THR A 103 -9.74 -9.52 0.38
C THR A 103 -9.72 -8.98 -1.03
N LEU A 104 -8.53 -8.59 -1.49
CA LEU A 104 -8.31 -8.13 -2.85
C LEU A 104 -8.29 -9.32 -3.81
N THR A 105 -8.83 -9.10 -4.99
CA THR A 105 -8.95 -10.10 -6.05
C THR A 105 -8.02 -9.79 -7.20
N ILE A 106 -7.72 -10.80 -8.03
CA ILE A 106 -6.93 -10.59 -9.26
C ILE A 106 -7.60 -9.55 -10.17
N GLN A 107 -8.93 -9.48 -10.17
CA GLN A 107 -9.70 -8.52 -10.94
C GLN A 107 -9.44 -7.07 -10.49
N ASP A 108 -9.24 -6.83 -9.19
CA ASP A 108 -8.90 -5.49 -8.67
C ASP A 108 -7.54 -5.05 -9.22
N PHE A 109 -6.57 -5.97 -9.27
CA PHE A 109 -5.25 -5.73 -9.85
C PHE A 109 -5.32 -5.50 -11.36
N GLN A 110 -6.11 -6.30 -12.09
CA GLN A 110 -6.31 -6.11 -13.53
C GLN A 110 -7.01 -4.80 -13.86
N ALA A 111 -7.91 -4.32 -13.00
CA ALA A 111 -8.56 -3.02 -13.16
C ALA A 111 -7.56 -1.88 -12.94
N ALA A 112 -6.79 -1.93 -11.85
CA ALA A 112 -5.76 -0.94 -11.57
C ALA A 112 -4.66 -0.92 -12.64
N TRP A 113 -4.22 -2.09 -13.12
CA TRP A 113 -3.26 -2.18 -14.21
C TRP A 113 -3.78 -1.48 -15.46
N ARG A 114 -5.01 -1.78 -15.89
CA ARG A 114 -5.60 -1.14 -17.07
C ARG A 114 -5.74 0.37 -16.91
N GLU A 115 -5.99 0.86 -15.70
CA GLU A 115 -6.05 2.29 -15.43
C GLU A 115 -4.67 2.95 -15.55
N LEU A 116 -3.64 2.36 -14.94
CA LEU A 116 -2.26 2.82 -15.00
C LEU A 116 -1.64 2.69 -16.41
N ASP A 117 -2.07 1.70 -17.19
CA ASP A 117 -1.63 1.39 -18.54
C ASP A 117 -2.53 2.01 -19.63
N SER A 118 -3.52 2.83 -19.26
CA SER A 118 -4.49 3.44 -20.20
C SER A 118 -3.93 4.59 -21.05
N GLY A 119 -2.60 4.71 -21.18
CA GLY A 119 -1.92 5.65 -22.06
C GLY A 119 -2.13 5.31 -23.54
N GLY A 120 -3.31 5.59 -24.08
CA GLY A 120 -3.69 5.30 -25.47
C GLY A 120 -2.95 6.14 -26.53
N GLU A 121 -2.18 7.15 -26.14
CA GLU A 121 -1.31 7.90 -27.04
C GLU A 121 0.13 7.38 -26.96
N SER A 122 0.61 6.71 -28.00
CA SER A 122 2.01 6.30 -28.14
C SER A 122 2.98 7.50 -28.21
N ALA A 123 2.48 8.72 -28.35
CA ALA A 123 3.28 9.92 -28.41
C ALA A 123 3.52 10.45 -26.99
N VAL A 124 4.70 10.16 -26.44
CA VAL A 124 5.17 10.82 -25.22
C VAL A 124 5.34 12.32 -25.52
N GLN A 125 4.42 13.14 -25.02
CA GLN A 125 4.35 14.57 -25.35
C GLN A 125 5.47 15.39 -24.68
N LEU A 126 5.99 14.93 -23.54
CA LEU A 126 7.04 15.60 -22.78
C LEU A 126 7.78 14.60 -21.89
N VAL A 127 9.12 14.62 -21.94
CA VAL A 127 9.99 14.01 -20.93
C VAL A 127 10.85 15.13 -20.36
N SER A 128 10.72 15.40 -19.05
CA SER A 128 11.57 16.36 -18.35
C SER A 128 12.59 15.59 -17.51
N LEU A 129 13.86 15.64 -17.90
CA LEU A 129 14.98 15.13 -17.10
C LEU A 129 15.61 16.33 -16.38
N GLY A 130 15.62 16.28 -15.05
CA GLY A 130 16.26 17.27 -14.18
C GLY A 130 17.67 16.87 -13.80
#